data_AF-A0A9D2WN21-F1
#
_entry.id   AF-A0A9D2WN21-F1
#
_cell.length_a   1.000
_cell.length_b   1.000
_cell.length_c   1.000
_cell.angle_alpha   90.00
_cell.angle_beta   90.00
_cell.angle_gamma   90.00
#
_symmetry.space_group_name_H-M   'P 1'
#
loop_
_entity.id
_entity.type
_entity.pdbx_description
1 polymer ?
#
loop_
_entity_poly.entity_id
_entity_poly.type
_entity_poly.pdbx_seq_one_letter_code
_entity_poly.pdbx_strand_id
1 'polypeptide(L)'
;METSLILPPEAIDISDFRWAFDMQTLAENNKENSASVTVNGDRGIYRINWTVDMQIGIPTLKIDLNDRVILEQNMNTYLDRITKAYPPGKPRPTQATLEEMSLQLETPEVTALLVFKNINISADPYADAIHYYLDLSSLYLQENP
;
A
#
# COMPACT_ATOMS: atom_id res chain seq x y z
N MET A 1 11.53 -18.61 6.76
CA MET A 1 10.68 -19.23 5.71
C MET A 1 9.92 -18.12 5.01
N GLU A 2 9.75 -18.17 3.69
CA GLU A 2 9.15 -17.06 2.92
C GLU A 2 7.97 -17.55 2.07
N THR A 3 7.03 -16.64 1.82
CA THR A 3 6.00 -16.75 0.80
C THR A 3 5.96 -15.42 0.04
N SER A 4 5.98 -15.48 -1.29
CA SER A 4 5.88 -14.31 -2.17
C SER A 4 4.55 -14.32 -2.92
N LEU A 5 3.89 -13.18 -2.98
CA LEU A 5 2.65 -12.97 -3.72
C LEU A 5 2.91 -12.01 -4.87
N ILE A 6 2.50 -12.39 -6.07
CA ILE A 6 2.72 -11.58 -7.27
C ILE A 6 1.38 -11.31 -7.93
N LEU A 7 1.12 -10.03 -8.21
CA LEU A 7 0.03 -9.61 -9.08
C LEU A 7 0.44 -9.87 -10.54
N PRO A 8 -0.21 -10.80 -11.27
CA PRO A 8 0.07 -10.98 -12.68
C PRO A 8 -0.27 -9.71 -13.48
N PRO A 9 0.32 -9.50 -14.67
CA PRO A 9 -0.03 -8.36 -15.52
C PRO A 9 -1.52 -8.41 -15.90
N GLU A 10 -2.28 -7.44 -15.43
CA GLU A 10 -3.70 -7.29 -15.76
C GLU A 10 -4.10 -5.81 -15.86
N ALA A 11 -5.23 -5.55 -16.50
CA ALA A 11 -5.78 -4.20 -16.62
C ALA A 11 -6.54 -3.84 -15.33
N ILE A 12 -6.29 -2.65 -14.80
CA ILE A 12 -6.97 -2.12 -13.63
C ILE A 12 -7.93 -1.03 -14.13
N ASP A 13 -9.22 -1.20 -13.86
CA ASP A 13 -10.20 -0.14 -14.12
C ASP A 13 -10.05 0.94 -13.05
N ILE A 14 -9.74 2.15 -13.51
CA ILE A 14 -9.54 3.33 -12.67
C ILE A 14 -10.50 4.46 -13.04
N SER A 15 -11.59 4.14 -13.75
CA SER A 15 -12.57 5.14 -14.21
C SER A 15 -13.22 5.92 -13.07
N ASP A 16 -13.31 5.30 -11.88
CA ASP A 16 -13.79 5.92 -10.65
C ASP A 16 -12.74 6.78 -9.92
N PHE A 17 -11.49 6.82 -10.42
CA PHE A 17 -10.38 7.52 -9.77
C PHE A 17 -9.82 8.65 -10.65
N ARG A 18 -9.75 9.85 -10.08
CA ARG A 18 -9.22 11.04 -10.75
C ARG A 18 -7.70 11.07 -10.87
N TRP A 19 -6.99 10.60 -9.84
CA TRP A 19 -5.52 10.67 -9.79
C TRP A 19 -4.89 9.29 -9.64
N ALA A 20 -3.73 9.12 -10.28
CA ALA A 20 -2.88 7.95 -10.17
C ALA A 20 -1.45 8.40 -9.83
N PHE A 21 -0.87 7.79 -8.81
CA PHE A 21 0.49 8.06 -8.35
C PHE A 21 1.32 6.79 -8.47
N ASP A 22 2.44 6.88 -9.20
CA ASP A 22 3.47 5.85 -9.20
C ASP A 22 4.31 5.99 -7.93
N MET A 23 4.14 5.02 -7.03
CA MET A 23 4.77 5.07 -5.70
C MET A 23 6.16 4.44 -5.70
N GLN A 24 6.48 3.60 -6.69
CA GLN A 24 7.80 2.99 -6.85
C GLN A 24 8.84 4.07 -7.17
N THR A 25 8.54 4.94 -8.14
CA THR A 25 9.41 6.06 -8.48
C THR A 25 9.55 7.07 -7.34
N LEU A 26 8.51 7.27 -6.52
CA LEU A 26 8.56 8.19 -5.38
C LEU A 26 9.42 7.66 -4.21
N ALA A 27 9.42 6.34 -3.97
CA ALA A 27 10.23 5.73 -2.92
C ALA A 27 11.72 5.68 -3.29
N GLU A 28 12.07 5.43 -4.56
CA GLU A 28 13.47 5.39 -5.02
C GLU A 28 14.18 6.75 -4.93
N ASN A 29 13.42 7.85 -5.07
CA ASN A 29 13.95 9.21 -4.98
C ASN A 29 14.09 9.73 -3.53
N ASN A 30 13.44 9.07 -2.57
CA ASN A 30 13.44 9.48 -1.17
C ASN A 30 14.33 8.55 -0.33
N LYS A 31 15.44 9.09 0.19
CA LYS A 31 16.42 8.34 1.00
C LYS A 31 15.89 7.87 2.37
N GLU A 32 14.75 8.36 2.78
CA GLU A 32 14.05 8.01 4.01
C GLU A 32 12.85 7.19 3.57
N ASN A 33 12.70 5.93 4.05
CA ASN A 33 11.70 4.91 3.69
C ASN A 33 10.24 5.39 3.70
N SER A 34 9.97 6.36 2.84
CA SER A 34 8.81 7.20 2.83
C SER A 34 8.72 7.89 1.47
N ALA A 35 7.49 8.07 1.00
CA ALA A 35 7.19 8.79 -0.22
C ALA A 35 6.13 9.83 0.11
N SER A 36 6.30 11.05 -0.40
CA SER A 36 5.32 12.12 -0.25
C SER A 36 4.99 12.73 -1.60
N VAL A 37 3.71 12.95 -1.86
CA VAL A 37 3.22 13.64 -3.07
C VAL A 37 2.08 14.57 -2.70
N THR A 38 2.00 15.68 -3.42
CA THR A 38 0.97 16.70 -3.21
C THR A 38 0.16 16.89 -4.49
N VAL A 39 -1.16 17.01 -4.37
CA VAL A 39 -2.07 17.28 -5.48
C VAL A 39 -3.10 18.33 -5.09
N ASN A 40 -3.49 19.17 -6.05
CA ASN A 40 -4.57 20.14 -5.87
C ASN A 40 -5.89 19.49 -6.31
N GLY A 41 -6.81 19.31 -5.36
CA GLY A 41 -8.19 18.93 -5.59
C GLY A 41 -9.14 20.12 -5.52
N ASP A 42 -10.44 19.87 -5.66
CA ASP A 42 -11.44 20.92 -5.67
C ASP A 42 -11.74 21.43 -4.24
N ARG A 43 -11.49 20.61 -3.21
CA ARG A 43 -11.65 20.93 -1.78
C ARG A 43 -10.38 21.48 -1.13
N GLY A 44 -9.24 21.44 -1.83
CA GLY A 44 -7.97 21.99 -1.36
C GLY A 44 -6.75 21.15 -1.76
N ILE A 45 -5.68 21.33 -0.98
CA ILE A 45 -4.41 20.66 -1.24
C ILE A 45 -4.36 19.35 -0.45
N TYR A 46 -4.17 18.25 -1.18
CA TYR A 46 -3.99 16.92 -0.62
C TYR A 46 -2.50 16.60 -0.53
N ARG A 47 -2.04 16.15 0.64
CA ARG A 47 -0.70 15.62 0.85
C ARG A 47 -0.80 14.14 1.20
N ILE A 48 -0.28 13.29 0.32
CA ILE A 48 -0.26 11.84 0.48
C ILE A 48 1.13 11.45 0.95
N ASN A 49 1.21 10.78 2.09
CA ASN A 49 2.44 10.30 2.70
C ASN A 49 2.36 8.79 2.89
N TRP A 50 3.33 8.08 2.37
CA TRP A 50 3.54 6.65 2.57
C TRP A 50 4.81 6.49 3.39
N THR A 51 4.78 5.75 4.48
CA THR A 51 5.96 5.52 5.34
C THR A 51 6.06 4.06 5.73
N VAL A 52 7.24 3.45 5.60
CA VAL A 52 7.48 2.05 5.94
C VAL A 52 8.26 1.96 7.26
N ASP A 53 7.73 1.20 8.22
CA ASP A 53 8.48 0.85 9.44
C ASP A 53 9.64 -0.10 9.07
N MET A 54 10.88 0.29 9.36
CA MET A 54 12.06 -0.50 8.98
C MET A 54 12.27 -1.77 9.82
N GLN A 55 11.67 -1.86 11.00
CA GLN A 55 11.83 -3.04 11.87
C GLN A 55 10.93 -4.19 11.40
N ILE A 56 9.69 -3.87 11.07
CA ILE A 56 8.65 -4.87 10.76
C ILE A 56 8.21 -4.85 9.28
N GLY A 57 8.54 -3.79 8.53
CA GLY A 57 8.19 -3.63 7.13
C GLY A 57 6.73 -3.27 6.88
N ILE A 58 5.99 -2.86 7.93
CA ILE A 58 4.58 -2.51 7.84
C ILE A 58 4.45 -1.03 7.46
N PRO A 59 3.79 -0.70 6.35
CA PRO A 59 3.60 0.68 5.94
C PRO A 59 2.41 1.35 6.62
N THR A 60 2.45 2.67 6.64
CA THR A 60 1.36 3.57 7.01
C THR A 60 1.08 4.52 5.86
N LEU A 61 -0.18 4.62 5.46
CA LEU A 61 -0.65 5.67 4.55
C LEU A 61 -1.29 6.78 5.38
N LYS A 62 -0.86 8.01 5.13
CA LYS A 62 -1.44 9.21 5.71
C LYS A 62 -1.82 10.19 4.61
N ILE A 63 -3.04 10.71 4.65
CA ILE A 63 -3.53 11.75 3.74
C ILE A 63 -3.97 12.96 4.55
N ASP A 64 -3.42 14.12 4.23
CA ASP A 64 -3.81 15.40 4.77
C ASP A 64 -4.58 16.22 3.72
N LEU A 65 -5.64 16.92 4.13
CA LEU A 65 -6.32 17.94 3.35
C LEU A 65 -6.11 19.30 4.03
N ASN A 66 -5.45 20.25 3.35
CA ASN A 66 -5.13 21.57 3.90
C ASN A 66 -4.46 21.46 5.30
N ASP A 67 -3.46 20.59 5.41
CA ASP A 67 -2.70 20.28 6.64
C ASP A 67 -3.51 19.63 7.78
N ARG A 68 -4.77 19.22 7.53
CA ARG A 68 -5.57 18.40 8.44
C ARG A 68 -5.53 16.94 8.00
N VAL A 69 -5.18 16.04 8.91
CA VAL A 69 -5.24 14.59 8.68
C VAL A 69 -6.70 14.18 8.43
N ILE A 70 -6.96 13.56 7.27
CA ILE A 70 -8.26 12.99 6.92
C ILE A 70 -8.22 11.46 6.88
N LEU A 71 -7.05 10.87 6.64
CA LEU A 71 -6.81 9.43 6.69
C LEU A 71 -5.45 9.17 7.31
N GLU A 72 -5.37 8.23 8.25
CA GLU A 72 -4.12 7.66 8.74
C GLU A 72 -4.37 6.18 9.03
N GLN A 73 -3.83 5.32 8.16
CA GLN A 73 -4.08 3.89 8.19
C GLN A 73 -2.76 3.13 8.18
N ASN A 74 -2.54 2.35 9.24
CA ASN A 74 -1.47 1.35 9.29
C ASN A 74 -1.94 0.05 8.59
N MET A 75 -1.09 -0.58 7.80
CA MET A 75 -1.47 -1.74 6.98
C MET A 75 -1.48 -3.08 7.73
N ASN A 76 -1.32 -3.09 9.06
CA ASN A 76 -1.30 -4.32 9.85
C ASN A 76 -2.55 -5.20 9.62
N THR A 77 -3.75 -4.63 9.64
CA THR A 77 -5.00 -5.41 9.43
C THR A 77 -5.06 -6.05 8.04
N TYR A 78 -4.59 -5.35 7.01
CA TYR A 78 -4.50 -5.89 5.66
C TYR A 78 -3.48 -7.04 5.60
N LEU A 79 -2.30 -6.84 6.19
CA LEU A 79 -1.24 -7.86 6.24
C LEU A 79 -1.64 -9.08 7.07
N ASP A 80 -2.33 -8.91 8.19
CA ASP A 80 -2.85 -10.03 8.99
C ASP A 80 -3.80 -10.92 8.16
N ARG A 81 -4.68 -10.32 7.37
CA ARG A 81 -5.57 -11.03 6.45
C ARG A 81 -4.77 -11.79 5.38
N ILE A 82 -3.79 -11.12 4.77
CA ILE A 82 -2.96 -11.73 3.72
C ILE A 82 -2.10 -12.86 4.28
N THR A 83 -1.45 -12.68 5.43
CA THR A 83 -0.65 -13.71 6.11
C THR A 83 -1.48 -14.93 6.49
N LYS A 84 -2.75 -14.72 6.90
CA LYS A 84 -3.66 -15.83 7.22
C LYS A 84 -4.02 -16.66 5.98
N ALA A 85 -4.22 -16.02 4.82
CA ALA A 85 -4.49 -16.69 3.56
C ALA A 85 -3.21 -17.34 2.96
N TYR A 86 -2.07 -16.68 3.16
CA TYR A 86 -0.78 -16.99 2.55
C TYR A 86 0.34 -17.08 3.60
N PRO A 87 0.31 -18.08 4.50
CA PRO A 87 1.32 -18.20 5.54
C PRO A 87 2.72 -18.44 4.94
N PRO A 88 3.78 -18.03 5.66
CA PRO A 88 5.17 -18.22 5.21
C PRO A 88 5.52 -19.70 5.05
N GLY A 89 6.41 -20.01 4.10
CA GLY A 89 6.91 -21.37 3.86
C GLY A 89 6.37 -22.04 2.59
N LYS A 90 5.76 -21.27 1.68
CA LYS A 90 5.42 -21.76 0.34
C LYS A 90 6.63 -21.61 -0.59
N PRO A 91 7.13 -22.69 -1.21
CA PRO A 91 8.41 -22.67 -1.94
C PRO A 91 8.35 -21.95 -3.30
N ARG A 92 7.18 -21.49 -3.75
CA ARG A 92 7.02 -20.80 -5.03
C ARG A 92 6.17 -19.55 -4.85
N PRO A 93 6.44 -18.47 -5.62
CA PRO A 93 5.54 -17.33 -5.68
C PRO A 93 4.12 -17.78 -6.03
N THR A 94 3.17 -17.28 -5.26
CA THR A 94 1.74 -17.54 -5.51
C THR A 94 1.18 -16.36 -6.29
N GLN A 95 0.46 -16.67 -7.38
CA GLN A 95 -0.27 -15.64 -8.10
C GLN A 95 -1.49 -15.25 -7.25
N ALA A 96 -1.59 -13.97 -6.96
CA ALA A 96 -2.71 -13.40 -6.20
C ALA A 96 -3.58 -12.55 -7.14
N THR A 97 -4.85 -12.42 -6.78
CA THR A 97 -5.81 -11.60 -7.53
C THR A 97 -5.62 -10.10 -7.26
N LEU A 98 -6.12 -9.23 -8.14
CA LEU A 98 -6.18 -7.79 -7.87
C LEU A 98 -6.85 -7.47 -6.52
N GLU A 99 -7.94 -8.16 -6.17
CA GLU A 99 -8.64 -7.94 -4.89
C GLU A 99 -7.75 -8.22 -3.68
N GLU A 100 -6.94 -9.28 -3.75
CA GLU A 100 -5.99 -9.61 -2.68
C GLU A 100 -4.81 -8.65 -2.65
N MET A 101 -4.34 -8.24 -3.83
CA MET A 101 -3.21 -7.33 -4.02
C MET A 101 -3.60 -5.86 -4.00
N SER A 102 -4.82 -5.55 -3.55
CA SER A 102 -5.29 -4.18 -3.40
C SER A 102 -5.94 -3.92 -2.06
N LEU A 103 -5.97 -2.64 -1.69
CA LEU A 103 -6.64 -2.16 -0.50
C LEU A 103 -7.34 -0.85 -0.81
N GLN A 104 -8.66 -0.85 -0.67
CA GLN A 104 -9.47 0.36 -0.74
C GLN A 104 -9.69 0.94 0.66
N LEU A 105 -9.51 2.25 0.77
CA LEU A 105 -9.70 3.02 2.00
C LEU A 105 -10.63 4.19 1.68
N GLU A 106 -11.65 4.38 2.51
CA GLU A 106 -12.69 5.39 2.29
C GLU A 106 -12.80 6.33 3.47
N THR A 107 -12.90 7.62 3.18
CA THR A 107 -13.25 8.68 4.14
C THR A 107 -14.36 9.55 3.55
N PRO A 108 -14.98 10.45 4.34
CA PRO A 108 -15.92 11.42 3.80
C PRO A 108 -15.32 12.36 2.72
N GLU A 109 -14.00 12.51 2.67
CA GLU A 109 -13.30 13.41 1.76
C GLU A 109 -12.69 12.71 0.54
N VAL A 110 -12.23 11.46 0.68
CA VAL A 110 -11.54 10.75 -0.40
C VAL A 110 -11.76 9.24 -0.37
N THR A 111 -11.60 8.62 -1.54
CA THR A 111 -11.45 7.18 -1.70
C THR A 111 -10.07 6.90 -2.28
N ALA A 112 -9.30 6.05 -1.62
CA ALA A 112 -7.95 5.66 -2.04
C ALA A 112 -7.90 4.16 -2.34
N LEU A 113 -7.31 3.79 -3.47
CA LEU A 113 -7.04 2.40 -3.85
C LEU A 113 -5.53 2.20 -3.97
N LEU A 114 -4.98 1.38 -3.10
CA LEU A 114 -3.59 0.96 -3.13
C LEU A 114 -3.51 -0.35 -3.91
N VAL A 115 -2.55 -0.45 -4.84
CA VAL A 115 -2.30 -1.67 -5.59
C VAL A 115 -0.84 -2.09 -5.44
N PHE A 116 -0.65 -3.29 -4.93
CA PHE A 116 0.66 -3.90 -4.69
C PHE A 116 1.04 -4.79 -5.86
N LYS A 117 2.29 -4.68 -6.31
CA LYS A 117 2.86 -5.54 -7.34
C LYS A 117 3.37 -6.85 -6.75
N ASN A 118 4.00 -6.76 -5.59
CA ASN A 118 4.55 -7.90 -4.87
C ASN A 118 4.38 -7.70 -3.35
N ILE A 119 4.08 -8.79 -2.65
CA ILE A 119 4.13 -8.86 -1.19
C ILE A 119 4.96 -10.08 -0.80
N ASN A 120 6.06 -9.88 -0.08
CA ASN A 120 6.81 -10.96 0.53
C ASN A 120 6.52 -11.01 2.04
N ILE A 121 6.24 -12.22 2.52
CA ILE A 121 5.98 -12.53 3.92
C ILE A 121 7.06 -13.49 4.37
N SER A 122 7.88 -13.07 5.33
CA SER A 122 9.00 -13.88 5.82
C SER A 122 8.91 -14.07 7.33
N ALA A 123 8.94 -15.32 7.77
CA ALA A 123 9.07 -15.67 9.18
C ALA A 123 10.55 -15.72 9.56
N ASP A 124 10.92 -14.94 10.59
CA ASP A 124 12.19 -15.00 11.28
C ASP A 124 12.16 -16.14 12.31
N PRO A 125 12.94 -17.22 12.11
CA PRO A 125 12.96 -18.36 13.03
C PRO A 125 13.67 -18.08 14.36
N TYR A 126 14.40 -16.96 14.47
CA TYR A 126 15.17 -16.58 15.67
C TYR A 126 14.45 -15.55 16.53
N ALA A 127 13.65 -14.68 15.91
CA ALA A 127 12.95 -13.59 16.59
C ALA A 127 11.46 -13.85 16.85
N ASP A 128 10.92 -15.01 16.42
CA ASP A 128 9.46 -15.30 16.44
C ASP A 128 8.63 -14.14 15.86
N ALA A 129 9.13 -13.58 14.76
CA ALA A 129 8.60 -12.38 14.12
C ALA A 129 8.31 -12.62 12.64
N ILE A 130 7.34 -11.88 12.10
CA ILE A 130 7.05 -11.85 10.66
C ILE A 130 7.51 -10.50 10.12
N HIS A 131 8.38 -10.53 9.11
CA HIS A 131 8.77 -9.35 8.35
C HIS A 131 8.06 -9.31 7.02
N TYR A 132 7.67 -8.09 6.64
CA TYR A 132 6.95 -7.83 5.41
C TYR A 132 7.81 -7.00 4.45
N TYR A 133 7.65 -7.28 3.16
CA TYR A 133 8.10 -6.39 2.11
C TYR A 133 6.96 -6.18 1.13
N LEU A 134 6.50 -4.93 1.00
CA LEU A 134 5.40 -4.57 0.11
C LEU A 134 5.95 -3.67 -1.00
N ASP A 135 5.80 -4.11 -2.23
CA ASP A 135 6.07 -3.31 -3.42
C ASP A 135 4.77 -2.62 -3.85
N LEU A 136 4.55 -1.40 -3.36
CA LEU A 136 3.42 -0.57 -3.74
C LEU A 136 3.66 -0.02 -5.14
N SER A 137 2.90 -0.51 -6.13
CA SER A 137 3.00 -0.06 -7.51
C SER A 137 2.37 1.33 -7.66
N SER A 138 1.09 1.39 -7.32
CA SER A 138 0.26 2.55 -7.63
C SER A 138 -0.66 2.86 -6.46
N LEU A 139 -0.89 4.16 -6.26
CA LEU A 139 -1.96 4.67 -5.43
C LEU A 139 -2.91 5.47 -6.32
N TYR A 140 -4.19 5.09 -6.31
CA TYR A 140 -5.25 5.83 -6.98
C TYR A 140 -6.05 6.60 -5.95
N LEU A 141 -6.46 7.82 -6.28
CA LEU A 141 -7.19 8.70 -5.38
C LEU A 141 -8.35 9.36 -6.11
N GLN A 142 -9.51 9.31 -5.47
CA GLN A 142 -10.72 10.02 -5.86
C GLN A 142 -11.12 10.98 -4.74
N GLU A 143 -11.45 12.22 -5.11
CA GLU A 143 -12.08 13.18 -4.20
C GLU A 143 -13.58 12.91 -4.13
N ASN A 144 -14.12 12.79 -2.92
CA ASN A 144 -15.54 12.53 -2.72
C ASN A 144 -16.34 13.85 -2.79
N PRO A 145 -17.53 13.82 -3.44
CA PRO A 145 -18.41 14.99 -3.56
C PRO A 145 -18.81 15.65 -2.23
#